data_AF-A0A939ZH66-F1
#
_entry.id   AF-A0A939ZH66-F1
#
_cell.length_a   1.000
_cell.length_b   1.000
_cell.length_c   1.000
_cell.angle_alpha   90.00
_cell.angle_beta   90.00
_cell.angle_gamma   90.00
#
_symmetry.space_group_name_H-M   'P 1'
#
loop_
_entity.id
_entity.type
_entity.pdbx_description
1 polymer ?
#
loop_
_entity_poly.entity_id
_entity_poly.type
_entity_poly.pdbx_seq_one_letter_code
_entity_poly.pdbx_strand_id
1 'polypeptide(L)'
;MDKDELQPASSMLPSQDHPQQVTVHLEQSGGEGKQFGYVQKYESTKKTTLLMIPSNDSDDDDDTPDEQIEVDFSCYNLFVIADEQFRGKYFVVPKDKAITESTPSDLMELANLTPEKIAVVKSFPAIFANQNHSFAKTDDSHKAFFGIIRDVQIKEEGIWIYFYKMRKVTQQVFNEHAAEFGIEGTEFKNELDCTHWSIKRVNVLETLEKAGHKITLI
;
A
#
# COMPACT_ATOMS: atom_id res chain seq x y z
N MET A 1 -40.60 21.46 53.92
CA MET A 1 -40.82 20.00 54.08
C MET A 1 -41.94 19.66 53.10
N ASP A 2 -41.61 19.59 51.82
CA ASP A 2 -41.42 18.34 51.01
C ASP A 2 -42.59 18.35 49.99
N LYS A 3 -42.48 18.12 48.68
CA LYS A 3 -41.43 17.76 47.73
C LYS A 3 -41.93 18.19 46.33
N ASP A 4 -41.01 18.63 45.48
CA ASP A 4 -41.13 18.68 44.02
C ASP A 4 -41.39 17.27 43.45
N GLU A 5 -42.26 17.16 42.43
CA GLU A 5 -42.17 16.08 41.44
C GLU A 5 -42.52 16.63 40.05
N LEU A 6 -41.55 17.34 39.45
CA LEU A 6 -41.46 17.60 38.02
C LEU A 6 -40.78 16.39 37.36
N GLN A 7 -41.45 15.78 36.38
CA GLN A 7 -40.83 14.84 35.46
C GLN A 7 -39.72 15.53 34.65
N PRO A 8 -38.64 14.81 34.33
CA PRO A 8 -38.00 15.00 33.04
C PRO A 8 -37.98 13.69 32.23
N ALA A 9 -38.36 13.83 30.96
CA ALA A 9 -38.05 12.88 29.91
C ALA A 9 -36.54 12.62 29.87
N SER A 10 -36.13 11.35 29.80
CA SER A 10 -34.74 10.98 29.56
C SER A 10 -34.58 10.45 28.14
N SER A 11 -33.66 11.08 27.42
CA SER A 11 -33.25 10.84 26.05
C SER A 11 -31.93 10.06 26.01
N MET A 12 -31.86 9.02 25.16
CA MET A 12 -30.65 8.37 24.57
C MET A 12 -29.73 7.58 25.54
N LEU A 13 -29.14 6.43 25.20
CA LEU A 13 -28.33 6.07 24.02
C LEU A 13 -28.31 4.53 23.78
N PRO A 14 -27.91 4.06 22.57
CA PRO A 14 -27.75 2.65 22.23
C PRO A 14 -26.53 2.00 22.91
N SER A 15 -26.63 0.69 23.13
CA SER A 15 -25.64 -0.20 23.72
C SER A 15 -24.21 0.00 23.20
N GLN A 16 -23.25 0.08 24.13
CA GLN A 16 -21.82 0.11 23.84
C GLN A 16 -21.37 -1.22 23.22
N ASP A 17 -21.05 -1.18 21.93
CA ASP A 17 -20.31 -2.25 21.25
C ASP A 17 -18.90 -2.29 21.84
N HIS A 18 -18.59 -3.36 22.56
CA HIS A 18 -17.24 -3.59 23.06
C HIS A 18 -16.42 -4.15 21.90
N PRO A 19 -15.26 -3.56 21.53
CA PRO A 19 -14.39 -4.20 20.54
C PRO A 19 -13.95 -5.56 21.09
N GLN A 20 -14.40 -6.65 20.45
CA GLN A 20 -13.95 -8.00 20.75
C GLN A 20 -12.43 -8.07 20.52
N GLN A 21 -11.69 -8.41 21.57
CA GLN A 21 -10.25 -8.66 21.47
C GLN A 21 -9.99 -9.77 20.45
N VAL A 22 -9.24 -9.45 19.41
CA VAL A 22 -8.73 -10.43 18.46
C VAL A 22 -7.64 -11.24 19.16
N THR A 23 -7.93 -12.51 19.45
CA THR A 23 -6.92 -13.45 19.98
C THR A 23 -6.03 -13.90 18.82
N VAL A 24 -4.78 -13.43 18.81
CA VAL A 24 -3.75 -13.89 17.87
C VAL A 24 -3.05 -15.10 18.49
N HIS A 25 -3.16 -16.27 17.85
CA HIS A 25 -2.37 -17.45 18.21
C HIS A 25 -1.06 -17.44 17.42
N LEU A 26 0.05 -17.26 18.13
CA LEU A 26 1.40 -17.36 17.58
C LEU A 26 1.94 -18.77 17.85
N GLU A 27 2.14 -19.57 16.81
CA GLU A 27 2.88 -20.82 16.91
C GLU A 27 4.27 -20.67 16.30
N GLN A 28 5.29 -20.92 17.12
CA GLN A 28 6.69 -20.91 16.71
C GLN A 28 7.13 -22.36 16.49
N SER A 29 7.39 -22.74 15.25
CA SER A 29 7.96 -24.06 14.93
C SER A 29 9.28 -23.90 14.16
N GLY A 30 10.36 -24.40 14.78
CA GLY A 30 11.61 -24.77 14.12
C GLY A 30 12.61 -23.65 13.81
N GLY A 31 13.66 -23.55 14.64
CA GLY A 31 15.08 -23.37 14.26
C GLY A 31 15.60 -22.14 13.49
N GLU A 32 14.77 -21.39 12.76
CA GLU A 32 15.22 -20.33 11.84
C GLU A 32 14.39 -19.03 11.93
N GLY A 33 13.83 -18.70 13.10
CA GLY A 33 13.16 -17.41 13.31
C GLY A 33 11.87 -17.17 12.49
N LYS A 34 11.31 -18.19 11.84
CA LYS A 34 10.06 -18.08 11.09
C LYS A 34 8.87 -18.17 12.06
N GLN A 35 8.10 -17.10 12.16
CA GLN A 35 6.81 -17.08 12.87
C GLN A 35 5.67 -17.08 11.84
N PHE A 36 4.68 -17.95 12.05
CA PHE A 36 3.49 -18.03 11.21
C PHE A 36 2.29 -17.59 12.05
N GLY A 37 1.63 -16.51 11.63
CA GLY A 37 0.39 -16.03 12.26
C GLY A 37 -0.84 -16.51 11.49
N TYR A 38 -1.76 -17.20 12.15
CA TYR A 38 -3.09 -17.52 11.61
C TYR A 38 -4.14 -16.62 12.26
N VAL A 39 -4.97 -15.94 11.46
CA VAL A 39 -6.11 -15.14 11.95
C VAL A 39 -7.41 -15.92 11.77
N GLN A 40 -8.09 -16.20 12.89
CA GLN A 40 -9.27 -17.05 12.95
C GLN A 40 -10.53 -16.24 13.31
N LYS A 41 -10.82 -15.14 12.61
CA LYS A 41 -12.18 -14.55 12.52
C LYS A 41 -12.25 -13.47 11.45
N TYR A 42 -13.22 -13.62 10.55
CA TYR A 42 -13.51 -12.75 9.41
C TYR A 42 -14.81 -11.98 9.69
N GLU A 43 -14.72 -10.66 9.90
CA GLU A 43 -15.86 -9.75 9.80
C GLU A 43 -15.64 -8.79 8.63
N SER A 44 -16.70 -8.49 7.87
CA SER A 44 -16.64 -8.09 6.46
C SER A 44 -16.24 -6.64 6.15
N THR A 45 -15.26 -6.04 6.84
CA THR A 45 -14.95 -4.61 6.61
C THR A 45 -13.45 -4.34 6.67
N LYS A 46 -12.85 -4.07 5.49
CA LYS A 46 -11.42 -3.91 5.14
C LYS A 46 -10.65 -5.22 4.89
N LYS A 47 -10.11 -5.36 3.66
CA LYS A 47 -9.23 -6.45 3.25
C LYS A 47 -7.80 -6.11 3.67
N THR A 48 -7.53 -6.21 4.96
CA THR A 48 -6.25 -5.83 5.53
C THR A 48 -5.42 -7.06 5.90
N THR A 49 -4.10 -7.01 5.69
CA THR A 49 -3.17 -8.10 6.07
C THR A 49 -2.01 -7.54 6.87
N LEU A 50 -1.64 -8.22 7.95
CA LEU A 50 -0.49 -7.87 8.78
C LEU A 50 0.77 -8.49 8.17
N LEU A 51 1.77 -7.66 7.85
CA LEU A 51 3.05 -8.09 7.30
C LEU A 51 4.16 -7.84 8.31
N MET A 52 5.05 -8.83 8.46
CA MET A 52 6.31 -8.67 9.18
C MET A 52 7.38 -8.28 8.18
N ILE A 53 8.00 -7.13 8.38
CA ILE A 53 8.97 -6.60 7.43
C ILE A 53 10.33 -6.56 8.09
N PRO A 54 11.31 -7.33 7.57
CA PRO A 54 12.63 -7.39 8.16
C PRO A 54 13.27 -6.01 8.13
N SER A 55 13.97 -5.65 9.19
CA SER A 55 14.86 -4.48 9.19
C SER A 55 15.92 -4.64 8.08
N ASN A 56 16.31 -3.54 7.43
CA ASN A 56 17.17 -3.62 6.23
C ASN A 56 18.54 -4.23 6.57
N ASP A 57 18.80 -5.45 6.11
CA ASP A 57 20.12 -6.10 6.16
C ASP A 57 21.14 -5.33 5.30
N SER A 58 22.05 -4.59 5.95
CA SER A 58 23.41 -4.35 5.43
C SER A 58 24.41 -3.77 6.44
N ASP A 59 23.98 -3.35 7.63
CA ASP A 59 24.90 -2.89 8.68
C ASP A 59 24.66 -3.73 9.94
N ASP A 60 25.67 -4.51 10.34
CA ASP A 60 25.68 -5.51 11.44
C ASP A 60 25.39 -4.93 12.86
N ASP A 61 24.78 -3.76 12.98
CA ASP A 61 24.55 -3.05 14.25
C ASP A 61 23.21 -2.27 14.30
N ASP A 62 22.25 -2.58 13.42
CA ASP A 62 20.90 -1.98 13.47
C ASP A 62 19.93 -2.89 14.22
N ASP A 63 19.85 -2.73 15.55
CA ASP A 63 18.90 -3.39 16.46
C ASP A 63 17.45 -2.85 16.30
N THR A 64 17.11 -2.40 15.09
CA THR A 64 15.76 -1.94 14.76
C THR A 64 14.87 -3.18 14.70
N PRO A 65 13.81 -3.27 15.53
CA PRO A 65 12.93 -4.43 15.55
C PRO A 65 12.16 -4.54 14.22
N ASP A 66 11.84 -5.78 13.84
CA ASP A 66 10.97 -6.07 12.70
C ASP A 66 9.70 -5.21 12.76
N GLU A 67 9.41 -4.50 11.67
CA GLU A 67 8.26 -3.61 11.61
C GLU A 67 7.02 -4.43 11.23
N GLN A 68 6.05 -4.45 12.14
CA GLN A 68 4.75 -5.03 11.87
C GLN A 68 3.85 -3.97 11.22
N ILE A 69 3.47 -4.19 9.97
CA ILE A 69 2.68 -3.22 9.19
C ILE A 69 1.35 -3.82 8.79
N GLU A 70 0.28 -3.09 9.07
CA GLU A 70 -1.06 -3.41 8.61
C GLU A 70 -1.27 -2.85 7.18
N VAL A 71 -1.49 -3.73 6.21
CA VAL A 71 -1.61 -3.38 4.79
C VAL A 71 -3.05 -3.48 4.30
N ASP A 72 -3.61 -2.35 3.89
CA ASP A 72 -4.97 -2.20 3.36
C ASP A 72 -4.97 -2.35 1.83
N PHE A 73 -5.63 -3.40 1.33
CA PHE A 73 -5.72 -3.70 -0.11
C PHE A 73 -6.92 -3.03 -0.81
N SER A 74 -7.57 -2.04 -0.20
CA SER A 74 -8.64 -1.27 -0.85
C SER A 74 -8.13 -0.37 -1.97
N CYS A 75 -6.87 0.09 -1.86
CA CYS A 75 -6.17 0.89 -2.87
C CYS A 75 -4.73 0.38 -3.02
N TYR A 76 -4.01 0.89 -4.03
CA TYR A 76 -2.56 0.73 -4.14
C TYR A 76 -1.90 2.01 -4.69
N ASN A 77 -0.63 2.23 -4.34
CA ASN A 77 0.20 3.28 -4.91
C ASN A 77 0.88 2.79 -6.18
N LEU A 78 0.73 3.51 -7.29
CA LEU A 78 1.49 3.29 -8.51
C LEU A 78 2.59 4.34 -8.61
N PHE A 79 3.85 3.90 -8.59
CA PHE A 79 5.01 4.74 -8.88
C PHE A 79 5.61 4.31 -10.20
N VAL A 80 5.74 5.26 -11.12
CA VAL A 80 6.50 5.10 -12.37
C VAL A 80 7.60 6.14 -12.33
N ILE A 81 8.87 5.72 -12.32
CA ILE A 81 10.00 6.65 -12.19
C ILE A 81 11.00 6.38 -13.32
N ALA A 82 11.18 7.37 -14.19
CA ALA A 82 12.17 7.33 -15.26
C ALA A 82 13.57 7.01 -14.72
N ASP A 83 14.29 6.13 -15.42
CA ASP A 83 15.68 5.77 -15.13
C ASP A 83 15.94 5.19 -13.72
N GLU A 84 14.90 4.87 -12.95
CA GLU A 84 15.02 4.27 -11.62
C GLU A 84 15.04 2.74 -11.70
N GLN A 85 16.01 2.12 -11.03
CA GLN A 85 16.17 0.66 -10.96
C GLN A 85 15.75 0.09 -9.60
N PHE A 86 15.34 0.97 -8.69
CA PHE A 86 14.93 0.67 -7.32
C PHE A 86 15.98 -0.14 -6.57
N ARG A 87 17.27 0.18 -6.78
CA ARG A 87 18.39 -0.51 -6.11
C ARG A 87 18.66 0.03 -4.70
N GLY A 88 18.34 1.30 -4.46
CA GLY A 88 18.53 1.97 -3.17
C GLY A 88 17.41 1.72 -2.16
N LYS A 89 17.53 2.36 -0.99
CA LYS A 89 16.51 2.34 0.09
C LYS A 89 15.34 3.29 -0.18
N TYR A 90 15.55 4.29 -1.04
CA TYR A 90 14.57 5.30 -1.42
C TYR A 90 14.72 5.70 -2.88
N PHE A 91 13.69 6.36 -3.41
CA PHE A 91 13.71 7.13 -4.67
C PHE A 91 13.02 8.47 -4.46
N VAL A 92 13.18 9.40 -5.41
CA VAL A 92 12.61 10.76 -5.31
C VAL A 92 11.53 10.96 -6.36
N VAL A 93 10.35 11.39 -5.92
CA VAL A 93 9.24 11.80 -6.79
C VAL A 93 9.22 13.32 -6.89
N PRO A 94 9.22 13.90 -8.10
CA PRO A 94 9.00 15.33 -8.28
C PRO A 94 7.64 15.76 -7.71
N LYS A 95 7.58 16.90 -7.03
CA LYS A 95 6.36 17.36 -6.34
C LYS A 95 5.16 17.53 -7.28
N ASP A 96 5.40 18.02 -8.50
CA ASP A 96 4.38 18.20 -9.54
C ASP A 96 3.94 16.87 -10.19
N LYS A 97 4.56 15.76 -9.81
CA LYS A 97 4.28 14.40 -10.29
C LYS A 97 3.78 13.48 -9.19
N ALA A 98 3.50 14.00 -8.00
CA ALA A 98 2.99 13.23 -6.87
C ALA A 98 1.46 13.31 -6.76
N ILE A 99 0.81 12.15 -6.67
CA ILE A 99 -0.65 11.98 -6.56
C ILE A 99 -1.37 12.82 -7.64
N THR A 100 -1.14 12.42 -8.90
CA THR A 100 -1.59 13.14 -10.11
C THR A 100 -3.05 12.87 -10.48
N GLU A 101 -3.54 13.51 -11.55
CA GLU A 101 -4.92 13.44 -12.08
C GLU A 101 -5.46 12.03 -12.30
N SER A 102 -4.59 11.04 -12.49
CA SER A 102 -4.96 9.63 -12.61
C SER A 102 -5.31 8.97 -11.27
N THR A 103 -5.32 9.73 -10.19
CA THR A 103 -5.88 9.34 -8.90
C THR A 103 -7.38 9.67 -8.88
N PRO A 104 -8.27 8.76 -8.43
CA PRO A 104 -9.69 9.07 -8.27
C PRO A 104 -9.92 10.35 -7.47
N SER A 105 -10.88 11.17 -7.89
CA SER A 105 -11.10 12.52 -7.34
C SER A 105 -11.37 12.53 -5.83
N ASP A 106 -11.96 11.48 -5.29
CA ASP A 106 -12.23 11.35 -3.86
C ASP A 106 -11.00 10.95 -3.02
N LEU A 107 -9.93 10.47 -3.66
CA LEU A 107 -8.63 10.18 -3.04
C LEU A 107 -7.64 11.34 -3.17
N MET A 108 -7.95 12.37 -3.96
CA MET A 108 -7.07 13.51 -4.20
C MET A 108 -6.73 14.31 -2.93
N GLU A 109 -7.55 14.22 -1.88
CA GLU A 109 -7.21 14.81 -0.59
C GLU A 109 -5.92 14.23 0.05
N LEU A 110 -5.48 13.03 -0.37
CA LEU A 110 -4.22 12.42 0.05
C LEU A 110 -2.99 13.17 -0.52
N ALA A 111 -3.15 13.95 -1.59
CA ALA A 111 -2.08 14.72 -2.22
C ALA A 111 -1.46 15.79 -1.30
N ASN A 112 -2.17 16.20 -0.25
CA ASN A 112 -1.66 17.18 0.72
C ASN A 112 -0.55 16.60 1.62
N LEU A 113 -0.41 15.27 1.68
CA LEU A 113 0.65 14.56 2.39
C LEU A 113 0.90 15.09 3.82
N THR A 114 -0.17 15.42 4.55
CA THR A 114 -0.07 15.65 6.01
C THR A 114 0.35 14.34 6.69
N PRO A 115 0.86 14.37 7.94
CA PRO A 115 1.27 13.16 8.64
C PRO A 115 0.18 12.06 8.66
N GLU A 116 -1.09 12.46 8.83
CA GLU A 116 -2.24 11.56 8.82
C GLU A 116 -2.48 10.94 7.44
N LYS A 117 -2.35 11.75 6.38
CA LYS A 117 -2.54 11.29 4.99
C LYS A 117 -1.36 10.42 4.53
N ILE A 118 -0.14 10.71 4.98
CA ILE A 118 1.03 9.86 4.78
C ILE A 118 0.81 8.49 5.43
N ALA A 119 0.28 8.44 6.66
CA ALA A 119 -0.02 7.16 7.31
C ALA A 119 -1.01 6.30 6.50
N VAL A 120 -2.05 6.92 5.92
CA VAL A 120 -3.01 6.23 5.02
C VAL A 120 -2.34 5.75 3.74
N VAL A 121 -1.56 6.61 3.08
CA VAL A 121 -0.81 6.24 1.86
C VAL A 121 0.12 5.07 2.12
N LYS A 122 0.82 5.06 3.26
CA LYS A 122 1.75 4.01 3.67
C LYS A 122 1.06 2.68 3.94
N SER A 123 -0.19 2.69 4.38
CA SER A 123 -0.94 1.45 4.61
C SER A 123 -1.33 0.74 3.31
N PHE A 124 -1.27 1.42 2.16
CA PHE A 124 -1.57 0.78 0.89
C PHE A 124 -0.35 0.05 0.31
N PRO A 125 -0.53 -1.10 -0.37
CA PRO A 125 0.52 -1.70 -1.17
C PRO A 125 0.99 -0.75 -2.27
N ALA A 126 2.15 -1.03 -2.84
CA ALA A 126 2.77 -0.22 -3.88
C ALA A 126 3.30 -1.07 -5.04
N ILE A 127 3.17 -0.53 -6.26
CA ILE A 127 3.86 -0.98 -7.46
C ILE A 127 4.93 0.05 -7.78
N PHE A 128 6.18 -0.40 -7.86
CA PHE A 128 7.34 0.39 -8.26
C PHE A 128 7.77 -0.05 -9.66
N ALA A 129 7.50 0.79 -10.64
CA ALA A 129 7.76 0.56 -12.06
C ALA A 129 8.72 1.61 -12.62
N ASN A 130 9.46 1.23 -13.66
CA ASN A 130 10.16 2.20 -14.51
C ASN A 130 9.26 2.52 -15.71
N GLN A 131 9.59 3.54 -16.48
CA GLN A 131 8.89 3.80 -17.72
C GLN A 131 9.04 2.62 -18.69
N ASN A 132 7.97 2.34 -19.42
CA ASN A 132 7.97 1.40 -20.52
C ASN A 132 9.07 1.73 -21.54
N HIS A 133 9.69 0.69 -22.09
CA HIS A 133 10.68 0.84 -23.17
C HIS A 133 10.04 1.26 -24.50
N SER A 134 8.76 0.98 -24.71
CA SER A 134 8.08 1.25 -25.98
C SER A 134 6.58 1.47 -25.77
N PHE A 135 6.18 2.71 -25.48
CA PHE A 135 4.80 3.23 -25.53
C PHE A 135 3.69 2.18 -25.35
N ALA A 136 3.19 2.05 -24.12
CA ALA A 136 2.22 1.04 -23.67
C ALA A 136 2.69 -0.43 -23.75
N LYS A 137 3.97 -0.68 -24.05
CA LYS A 137 4.59 -2.01 -24.06
C LYS A 137 6.00 -1.99 -23.51
N THR A 138 6.41 -3.13 -23.00
CA THR A 138 7.78 -3.39 -22.62
C THR A 138 8.12 -4.86 -22.87
N ASP A 139 9.38 -5.24 -22.66
CA ASP A 139 9.85 -6.62 -22.84
C ASP A 139 9.78 -7.43 -21.53
N ASP A 140 9.87 -8.75 -21.65
CA ASP A 140 9.76 -9.67 -20.51
C ASP A 140 10.88 -9.49 -19.47
N SER A 141 12.01 -8.90 -19.84
CA SER A 141 13.10 -8.63 -18.91
C SER A 141 12.84 -7.39 -18.05
N HIS A 142 11.93 -6.52 -18.48
CA HIS A 142 11.53 -5.33 -17.74
C HIS A 142 10.64 -5.70 -16.56
N LYS A 143 11.13 -5.45 -15.36
CA LYS A 143 10.46 -5.83 -14.10
C LYS A 143 9.98 -4.60 -13.36
N ALA A 144 8.78 -4.72 -12.81
CA ALA A 144 8.28 -3.87 -11.74
C ALA A 144 8.34 -4.64 -10.40
N PHE A 145 8.16 -3.92 -9.30
CA PHE A 145 8.21 -4.49 -7.96
C PHE A 145 6.89 -4.26 -7.24
N PHE A 146 6.34 -5.32 -6.69
CA PHE A 146 5.26 -5.25 -5.71
C PHE A 146 5.87 -5.15 -4.31
N GLY A 147 5.38 -4.21 -3.50
CA GLY A 147 5.96 -3.89 -2.21
C GLY A 147 5.09 -2.94 -1.39
N ILE A 148 5.72 -2.23 -0.46
CA ILE A 148 5.07 -1.24 0.40
C ILE A 148 5.96 -0.01 0.59
N ILE A 149 5.37 1.08 1.08
CA ILE A 149 6.07 2.30 1.46
C ILE A 149 6.40 2.23 2.95
N ARG A 150 7.69 2.37 3.29
CA ARG A 150 8.15 2.45 4.69
C ARG A 150 8.09 3.86 5.24
N ASP A 151 8.43 4.86 4.43
CA ASP A 151 8.43 6.25 4.87
C ASP A 151 8.27 7.21 3.70
N VAL A 152 7.74 8.39 3.99
CA VAL A 152 7.55 9.48 3.04
C VAL A 152 8.08 10.77 3.65
N GLN A 153 9.10 11.35 3.02
CA GLN A 153 9.71 12.61 3.48
C GLN A 153 9.60 13.68 2.41
N ILE A 154 8.89 14.77 2.73
CA ILE A 154 8.77 15.93 1.84
C ILE A 154 9.98 16.83 2.06
N LYS A 155 10.79 17.02 1.02
CA LYS A 155 11.99 17.87 1.06
C LYS A 155 11.93 18.94 -0.03
N GLU A 156 12.93 19.79 -0.14
CA GLU A 156 12.93 20.90 -1.11
C GLU A 156 12.95 20.35 -2.55
N GLU A 157 13.84 19.40 -2.80
CA GLU A 157 14.14 18.74 -4.07
C GLU A 157 13.06 17.79 -4.57
N GLY A 158 12.17 17.32 -3.69
CA GLY A 158 11.16 16.33 -4.04
C GLY A 158 10.60 15.59 -2.83
N ILE A 159 9.84 14.55 -3.10
CA ILE A 159 9.26 13.67 -2.08
C ILE A 159 10.04 12.36 -2.10
N TRP A 160 10.71 12.06 -0.99
CA TRP A 160 11.51 10.86 -0.83
C TRP A 160 10.62 9.73 -0.35
N ILE A 161 10.58 8.65 -1.13
CA ILE A 161 9.80 7.45 -0.83
C ILE A 161 10.77 6.36 -0.43
N TYR A 162 10.75 5.99 0.85
CA TYR A 162 11.46 4.81 1.34
C TYR A 162 10.55 3.61 1.20
N PHE A 163 11.09 2.49 0.72
CA PHE A 163 10.26 1.38 0.28
C PHE A 163 10.84 0.02 0.64
N TYR A 164 9.98 -0.98 0.64
CA TYR A 164 10.37 -2.39 0.74
C TYR A 164 9.77 -3.16 -0.42
N LYS A 165 10.61 -3.90 -1.16
CA LYS A 165 10.18 -4.76 -2.27
C LYS A 165 9.92 -6.15 -1.76
N MET A 166 8.73 -6.68 -2.02
CA MET A 166 8.36 -8.04 -1.65
C MET A 166 8.55 -9.01 -2.83
N ARG A 167 8.09 -8.63 -4.02
CA ARG A 167 8.12 -9.49 -5.21
C ARG A 167 8.47 -8.72 -6.47
N LYS A 168 9.12 -9.40 -7.41
CA LYS A 168 9.32 -8.94 -8.78
C LYS A 168 8.16 -9.45 -9.64
N VAL A 169 7.63 -8.58 -10.50
CA VAL A 169 6.58 -8.89 -11.46
C VAL A 169 7.05 -8.42 -12.83
N THR A 170 6.75 -9.17 -13.89
CA THR A 170 7.00 -8.67 -15.25
C THR A 170 6.13 -7.44 -15.49
N GLN A 171 6.71 -6.31 -15.86
CA GLN A 171 5.93 -5.07 -15.99
C GLN A 171 4.89 -5.15 -17.10
N GLN A 172 5.14 -5.96 -18.13
CA GLN A 172 4.22 -6.19 -19.23
C GLN A 172 2.83 -6.66 -18.79
N VAL A 173 2.71 -7.34 -17.64
CA VAL A 173 1.42 -7.72 -17.03
C VAL A 173 0.54 -6.51 -16.76
N PHE A 174 1.13 -5.41 -16.28
CA PHE A 174 0.39 -4.18 -16.02
C PHE A 174 -0.03 -3.46 -17.30
N ASN A 175 0.72 -3.60 -18.40
CA ASN A 175 0.30 -3.11 -19.71
C ASN A 175 -0.86 -3.94 -20.27
N GLU A 176 -0.76 -5.27 -20.21
CA GLU A 176 -1.77 -6.20 -20.76
C GLU A 176 -3.10 -6.14 -20.02
N HIS A 177 -3.06 -5.91 -18.71
CA HIS A 177 -4.23 -5.81 -17.84
C HIS A 177 -4.47 -4.38 -17.32
N ALA A 178 -4.03 -3.35 -18.05
CA ALA A 178 -4.05 -1.96 -17.59
C ALA A 178 -5.40 -1.52 -17.02
N ALA A 179 -6.50 -1.84 -17.71
CA ALA A 179 -7.85 -1.52 -17.24
C ALA A 179 -8.21 -2.18 -15.89
N GLU A 180 -7.80 -3.42 -15.68
CA GLU A 180 -8.06 -4.16 -14.43
C GLU A 180 -7.24 -3.60 -13.26
N PHE A 181 -6.06 -3.03 -13.56
CA PHE A 181 -5.21 -2.33 -12.60
C PHE A 181 -5.60 -0.86 -12.39
N GLY A 182 -6.61 -0.36 -13.10
CA GLY A 182 -6.99 1.06 -13.05
C GLY A 182 -5.93 1.99 -13.64
N ILE A 183 -5.09 1.46 -14.53
CA ILE A 183 -4.07 2.19 -15.27
C ILE A 183 -4.75 2.84 -16.48
N GLU A 184 -4.76 4.16 -16.48
CA GLU A 184 -5.35 5.01 -17.49
C GLU A 184 -4.44 5.16 -18.69
N GLY A 185 -5.05 5.28 -19.86
CA GLY A 185 -4.32 5.42 -21.10
C GLY A 185 -5.15 5.05 -22.32
N THR A 186 -4.42 4.85 -23.41
CA THR A 186 -4.87 4.39 -24.71
C THR A 186 -4.01 3.20 -25.13
N GLU A 187 -4.36 2.56 -26.23
CA GLU A 187 -3.54 1.48 -26.82
C GLU A 187 -2.12 1.93 -27.24
N PHE A 188 -1.88 3.24 -27.34
CA PHE A 188 -0.61 3.83 -27.78
C PHE A 188 0.19 4.49 -26.66
N LYS A 189 -0.43 4.77 -25.52
CA LYS A 189 0.23 5.43 -24.40
C LYS A 189 -0.58 5.25 -23.12
N ASN A 190 0.06 4.88 -22.02
CA ASN A 190 -0.55 4.80 -20.71
C ASN A 190 0.31 5.45 -19.62
N GLU A 191 -0.18 5.41 -18.38
CA GLU A 191 0.53 5.90 -17.20
C GLU A 191 1.94 5.33 -17.03
N LEU A 192 2.19 4.07 -17.44
CA LEU A 192 3.51 3.43 -17.36
C LEU A 192 4.52 4.03 -18.34
N ASP A 193 4.13 4.97 -19.20
CA ASP A 193 5.04 5.70 -20.09
C ASP A 193 5.54 7.03 -19.51
N CYS A 194 5.08 7.44 -18.32
CA CYS A 194 5.37 8.77 -17.77
C CYS A 194 5.74 8.70 -16.30
N THR A 195 6.75 9.48 -15.87
CA THR A 195 7.08 9.62 -14.46
C THR A 195 5.91 10.22 -13.69
N HIS A 196 5.38 9.49 -12.73
CA HIS A 196 4.33 9.95 -11.82
C HIS A 196 4.16 9.01 -10.61
N TRP A 197 3.41 9.51 -9.64
CA TRP A 197 2.81 8.72 -8.57
C TRP A 197 1.30 8.96 -8.59
N SER A 198 0.53 7.88 -8.65
CA SER A 198 -0.94 7.91 -8.53
C SER A 198 -1.43 6.86 -7.53
N ILE A 199 -2.66 7.03 -7.03
CA ILE A 199 -3.31 6.06 -6.15
C ILE A 199 -4.50 5.44 -6.89
N LYS A 200 -4.59 4.12 -6.86
CA LYS A 200 -5.58 3.36 -7.61
C LYS A 200 -6.50 2.61 -6.67
N ARG A 201 -7.81 2.72 -6.89
CA ARG A 201 -8.84 2.00 -6.11
C ARG A 201 -9.06 0.59 -6.67
N VAL A 202 -8.03 -0.23 -6.54
CA VAL A 202 -8.02 -1.61 -7.01
C VAL A 202 -7.32 -2.47 -5.95
N ASN A 203 -7.88 -3.65 -5.69
CA ASN A 203 -7.16 -4.66 -4.93
C ASN A 203 -6.09 -5.29 -5.83
N VAL A 204 -4.89 -4.74 -5.77
CA VAL A 204 -3.77 -5.11 -6.64
C VAL A 204 -3.38 -6.58 -6.50
N LEU A 205 -3.54 -7.16 -5.31
CA LEU A 205 -3.22 -8.57 -5.05
C LEU A 205 -4.19 -9.49 -5.80
N GLU A 206 -5.49 -9.24 -5.65
CA GLU A 206 -6.53 -10.00 -6.37
C GLU A 206 -6.41 -9.84 -7.89
N THR A 207 -6.05 -8.65 -8.38
CA THR A 207 -5.83 -8.43 -9.80
C THR A 207 -4.61 -9.19 -10.31
N LEU A 208 -3.50 -9.21 -9.56
CA LEU A 208 -2.32 -10.02 -9.89
C LEU A 208 -2.63 -11.52 -9.92
N GLU A 209 -3.40 -12.02 -8.95
CA GLU A 209 -3.82 -13.43 -8.93
C GLU A 209 -4.70 -13.79 -10.13
N LYS A 210 -5.65 -12.92 -10.52
CA LYS A 210 -6.49 -13.11 -11.71
C LYS A 210 -5.69 -13.11 -13.01
N ALA A 211 -4.64 -12.30 -13.08
CA ALA A 211 -3.68 -12.31 -14.18
C ALA A 211 -2.74 -13.53 -14.18
N GLY A 212 -2.90 -14.47 -13.25
CA GLY A 212 -2.08 -15.69 -13.16
C GLY A 212 -0.79 -15.52 -12.36
N HIS A 213 -0.58 -14.37 -11.73
CA HIS A 213 0.59 -14.06 -10.91
C HIS A 213 0.27 -14.22 -9.43
N LYS A 214 0.35 -15.45 -8.93
CA LYS A 214 0.13 -15.73 -7.50
C LYS A 214 1.25 -15.12 -6.65
N ILE A 215 0.88 -14.22 -5.76
CA ILE A 215 1.78 -13.59 -4.80
C ILE A 215 1.53 -14.19 -3.42
N THR A 216 2.55 -14.84 -2.86
CA THR A 216 2.54 -15.25 -1.46
C THR A 216 3.19 -14.15 -0.64
N LEU A 217 2.38 -13.48 0.17
CA LEU A 217 2.80 -12.59 1.25
C LEU A 217 3.44 -13.48 2.34
N ILE A 218 4.63 -13.10 2.77
CA ILE A 218 5.41 -13.80 3.80
C ILE A 218 5.05 -13.31 5.19
#